data_AF-A0A9P9F954-F1
#
_entry.id   AF-A0A9P9F954-F1
#
_cell.length_a   1.000
_cell.length_b   1.000
_cell.length_c   1.000
_cell.angle_alpha   90.00
_cell.angle_beta   90.00
_cell.angle_gamma   90.00
#
_symmetry.space_group_name_H-M   'P 1'
#
loop_
_entity.id
_entity.type
_entity.pdbx_description
1 polymer ?
#
loop_
_entity_poly.entity_id
_entity_poly.type
_entity_poly.pdbx_seq_one_letter_code
_entity_poly.pdbx_strand_id
1 'polypeptide(L)'
;MKKELSQLCPKRRYLQFDQVLRFDQSLQDHRDEFYELHYSKLFSEVHDLVTRIFCQITNPKSSPWLQEYPQQFIKYVELLARPDPHAARWDRLLRNETERSFLLQATIMKIIDARVFSSLLFGADAEHLNVLHATDASLVNSEGFRRSIVRAQTNRMYLGATRGQPPLFWEEVDKLCTQVLAVLLPTFAWTSVTRKSPAPSAQRLYQWLHDVIAYAGWINICIRLSPAIIISDWVKPGERIQLDQVNLSQDVYEYSEKRVRAWLKRTNSKCEMTARVKISVAPEIIRYKPATDAFGRQGTVKYTIMNPHVVYYEGRELDQDEEKTYVSLPDYIQRLRERRTVPHGPALAIMFLLFLIFLWCSSEDDEDTYYLPWRGAWRSISQG
;
A
#
# COMPACT_ATOMS: atom_id res chain seq x y z
N MET A 1 5.92 1.91 -24.74
CA MET A 1 5.02 2.04 -23.58
C MET A 1 4.24 3.36 -23.47
N LYS A 2 4.83 4.56 -23.26
CA LYS A 2 4.03 5.83 -23.26
C LYS A 2 3.25 6.04 -24.58
N LYS A 3 3.86 5.68 -25.72
CA LYS A 3 3.24 5.61 -27.07
C LYS A 3 2.24 4.45 -27.27
N GLU A 4 2.32 3.39 -26.45
CA GLU A 4 1.38 2.25 -26.54
C GLU A 4 0.13 2.51 -25.69
N LEU A 5 0.26 3.26 -24.59
CA LEU A 5 -0.89 3.66 -23.76
C LEU A 5 -1.78 4.70 -24.45
N SER A 6 -1.22 5.60 -25.27
CA SER A 6 -1.99 6.56 -26.08
C SER A 6 -2.85 5.92 -27.18
N GLN A 7 -2.71 4.61 -27.42
CA GLN A 7 -3.51 3.84 -28.38
C GLN A 7 -4.59 2.97 -27.70
N LEU A 8 -4.66 2.98 -26.37
CA LEU A 8 -5.69 2.25 -25.64
C LEU A 8 -6.98 3.07 -25.65
N CYS A 9 -7.96 2.64 -26.44
CA CYS A 9 -9.32 3.17 -26.41
C CYS A 9 -10.18 2.28 -25.50
N PRO A 10 -10.32 2.59 -24.19
CA PRO A 10 -11.13 1.79 -23.30
C PRO A 10 -12.60 1.88 -23.69
N LYS A 11 -13.31 0.76 -23.56
CA LYS A 11 -14.77 0.78 -23.61
C LYS A 11 -15.28 1.44 -22.35
N ARG A 12 -16.06 2.51 -22.49
CA ARG A 12 -16.66 3.20 -21.33
C ARG A 12 -17.71 2.30 -20.68
N ARG A 13 -17.58 2.13 -19.36
CA ARG A 13 -18.61 1.50 -18.52
C ARG A 13 -19.90 2.30 -18.62
N TYR A 14 -21.02 1.62 -18.80
CA TYR A 14 -22.32 2.26 -18.71
C TYR A 14 -22.60 2.68 -17.26
N LEU A 15 -22.89 3.96 -17.05
CA LEU A 15 -23.15 4.58 -15.76
C LEU A 15 -24.41 5.43 -15.88
N GLN A 16 -25.30 5.32 -14.89
CA GLN A 16 -26.63 5.95 -14.91
C GLN A 16 -26.56 7.37 -14.34
N PHE A 17 -25.91 8.30 -15.04
CA PHE A 17 -25.79 9.70 -14.60
C PHE A 17 -27.13 10.43 -14.53
N ASP A 18 -28.06 10.09 -15.41
CA ASP A 18 -29.42 10.62 -15.47
C ASP A 18 -30.23 10.31 -14.21
N GLN A 19 -29.96 9.16 -13.58
CA GLN A 19 -30.67 8.73 -12.37
C GLN A 19 -30.17 9.44 -11.11
N VAL A 20 -28.95 9.96 -11.14
CA VAL A 20 -28.31 10.65 -10.01
C VAL A 20 -28.99 11.99 -9.71
N LEU A 21 -29.60 12.63 -10.71
CA LEU A 21 -30.30 13.92 -10.58
C LEU A 21 -31.82 13.83 -10.39
N ARG A 22 -32.40 12.64 -10.21
CA ARG A 22 -33.87 12.47 -10.07
C ARG A 22 -34.50 13.20 -8.88
N PHE A 23 -33.70 13.87 -8.04
CA PHE A 23 -34.11 14.60 -6.84
C PHE A 23 -33.93 16.12 -7.00
N ASP A 24 -34.44 16.67 -8.10
CA ASP A 24 -34.19 18.04 -8.58
C ASP A 24 -34.35 19.13 -7.49
N GLN A 25 -35.23 18.97 -6.48
CA GLN A 25 -35.54 20.10 -5.57
C GLN A 25 -35.58 19.80 -4.07
N SER A 26 -35.55 18.53 -3.62
CA SER A 26 -35.89 18.19 -2.23
C SER A 26 -34.70 17.91 -1.29
N LEU A 27 -33.44 18.13 -1.71
CA LEU A 27 -32.24 17.63 -1.00
C LEU A 27 -32.32 16.12 -0.70
N GLN A 28 -33.23 15.39 -1.36
CA GLN A 28 -33.48 14.00 -1.09
C GLN A 28 -32.24 13.21 -1.44
N ASP A 29 -31.90 12.33 -0.50
CA ASP A 29 -30.64 11.65 -0.42
C ASP A 29 -30.87 10.14 -0.59
N HIS A 30 -29.83 9.42 -1.02
CA HIS A 30 -29.89 7.98 -1.06
C HIS A 30 -29.90 7.42 0.38
N ARG A 31 -30.60 6.29 0.54
CA ARG A 31 -30.61 5.55 1.81
C ARG A 31 -29.23 4.96 2.10
N ASP A 32 -28.94 4.61 3.35
CA ASP A 32 -27.62 4.12 3.74
C ASP A 32 -27.21 2.86 2.97
N GLU A 33 -28.17 1.98 2.71
CA GLU A 33 -27.97 0.70 2.02
C GLU A 33 -27.50 0.89 0.57
N PHE A 34 -27.81 2.03 -0.06
CA PHE A 34 -27.30 2.37 -1.37
C PHE A 34 -25.77 2.54 -1.34
N TYR A 35 -25.26 3.27 -0.35
CA TYR A 35 -23.83 3.50 -0.21
C TYR A 35 -23.12 2.20 0.18
N GLU A 36 -23.66 1.46 1.15
CA GLU A 36 -23.11 0.16 1.57
C GLU A 36 -23.00 -0.82 0.40
N LEU A 37 -24.06 -0.95 -0.41
CA LEU A 37 -24.07 -1.79 -1.59
C LEU A 37 -22.97 -1.38 -2.58
N HIS A 38 -22.82 -0.08 -2.85
CA HIS A 38 -21.90 0.41 -3.87
C HIS A 38 -20.44 0.39 -3.41
N TYR A 39 -20.15 0.68 -2.15
CA TYR A 39 -18.82 0.50 -1.57
C TYR A 39 -18.42 -0.98 -1.54
N SER A 40 -19.32 -1.87 -1.10
CA SER A 40 -19.08 -3.32 -1.08
C SER A 40 -18.85 -3.89 -2.48
N LYS A 41 -19.62 -3.42 -3.46
CA LYS A 41 -19.44 -3.81 -4.87
C LYS A 41 -18.11 -3.32 -5.43
N LEU A 42 -17.75 -2.05 -5.18
CA LEU A 42 -16.45 -1.52 -5.62
C LEU A 42 -15.28 -2.31 -4.99
N PHE A 43 -15.34 -2.57 -3.68
CA PHE A 43 -14.35 -3.37 -2.97
C PHE A 43 -14.18 -4.76 -3.61
N SER A 44 -15.29 -5.43 -3.91
CA SER A 44 -15.31 -6.75 -4.55
C SER A 44 -14.78 -6.71 -5.99
N GLU A 45 -15.18 -5.72 -6.79
CA GLU A 45 -14.69 -5.56 -8.17
C GLU A 45 -13.17 -5.31 -8.22
N VAL A 46 -12.62 -4.57 -7.27
CA VAL A 46 -11.16 -4.36 -7.14
C VAL A 46 -10.47 -5.68 -6.76
N HIS A 47 -11.05 -6.45 -5.82
CA HIS A 47 -10.51 -7.76 -5.46
C HIS A 47 -10.48 -8.72 -6.66
N ASP A 48 -11.58 -8.79 -7.40
CA ASP A 48 -11.71 -9.61 -8.61
C ASP A 48 -10.70 -9.22 -9.69
N LEU A 49 -10.50 -7.92 -9.91
CA LEU A 49 -9.47 -7.41 -10.82
C LEU A 49 -8.09 -7.92 -10.40
N VAL A 50 -7.74 -7.73 -9.12
CA VAL A 50 -6.40 -8.04 -8.63
C VAL A 50 -6.14 -9.54 -8.68
N THR A 51 -7.10 -10.35 -8.23
CA THR A 51 -6.96 -11.80 -8.23
C THR A 51 -6.80 -12.35 -9.65
N ARG A 52 -7.59 -11.86 -10.62
CA ARG A 52 -7.47 -12.30 -12.01
C ARG A 52 -6.14 -11.89 -12.66
N ILE A 53 -5.62 -10.70 -12.36
CA ILE A 53 -4.42 -10.16 -13.02
C ILE A 53 -3.11 -10.56 -12.34
N PHE A 54 -3.06 -10.66 -11.01
CA PHE A 54 -1.80 -10.78 -10.26
C PHE A 54 -1.66 -12.11 -9.50
N CYS A 55 -2.67 -12.98 -9.51
CA CYS A 55 -2.56 -14.33 -8.94
C CYS A 55 -2.05 -15.36 -9.95
N GLN A 56 -1.68 -16.56 -9.47
CA GLN A 56 -1.11 -17.68 -10.25
C GLN A 56 0.38 -17.57 -10.62
N ILE A 57 1.22 -17.16 -9.66
CA ILE A 57 2.67 -17.21 -9.84
C ILE A 57 3.28 -18.55 -9.42
N THR A 58 4.42 -18.87 -10.01
CA THR A 58 5.39 -19.85 -9.51
C THR A 58 6.16 -19.25 -8.33
N ASN A 59 6.94 -20.05 -7.60
CA ASN A 59 7.81 -19.53 -6.53
C ASN A 59 9.20 -19.19 -7.11
N PRO A 60 9.45 -17.95 -7.60
CA PRO A 60 10.75 -17.58 -8.11
C PRO A 60 11.80 -17.59 -7.00
N LYS A 61 13.06 -17.87 -7.34
CA LYS A 61 14.15 -17.87 -6.35
C LYS A 61 14.50 -16.44 -5.90
N SER A 62 14.48 -15.46 -6.81
CA SER A 62 14.80 -14.07 -6.52
C SER A 62 13.68 -13.35 -5.75
N SER A 63 14.07 -12.40 -4.89
CA SER A 63 13.11 -11.52 -4.21
C SER A 63 12.39 -10.63 -5.23
N PRO A 64 11.06 -10.47 -5.12
CA PRO A 64 10.31 -9.53 -5.96
C PRO A 64 10.81 -8.09 -5.80
N TRP A 65 11.31 -7.73 -4.62
CA TRP A 65 11.77 -6.38 -4.27
C TRP A 65 13.09 -5.96 -4.91
N LEU A 66 13.74 -6.85 -5.67
CA LEU A 66 14.91 -6.52 -6.48
C LEU A 66 14.52 -5.86 -7.81
N GLN A 67 13.24 -5.85 -8.18
CA GLN A 67 12.74 -5.07 -9.31
C GLN A 67 12.78 -3.57 -8.99
N GLU A 68 12.81 -2.73 -10.03
CA GLU A 68 12.67 -1.29 -9.86
C GLU A 68 11.19 -0.93 -9.76
N TYR A 69 10.80 -0.41 -8.60
CA TYR A 69 9.45 0.09 -8.34
C TYR A 69 9.44 1.61 -8.29
N PRO A 70 8.37 2.27 -8.79
CA PRO A 70 8.16 3.69 -8.57
C PRO A 70 8.15 4.00 -7.08
N GLN A 71 8.73 5.14 -6.68
CA GLN A 71 8.75 5.58 -5.28
C GLN A 71 7.32 5.67 -4.70
N GLN A 72 6.34 6.04 -5.53
CA GLN A 72 4.94 6.08 -5.12
C GLN A 72 4.40 4.71 -4.73
N PHE A 73 4.78 3.64 -5.43
CA PHE A 73 4.40 2.28 -5.05
C PHE A 73 4.99 1.90 -3.69
N ILE A 74 6.29 2.16 -3.48
CA ILE A 74 6.96 1.88 -2.20
C ILE A 74 6.28 2.62 -1.05
N LYS A 75 5.95 3.91 -1.22
CA LYS A 75 5.21 4.70 -0.23
C LYS A 75 3.83 4.10 0.09
N TYR A 76 3.09 3.63 -0.91
CA TYR A 76 1.81 2.96 -0.65
C TYR A 76 2.00 1.66 0.12
N VAL A 77 3.01 0.85 -0.21
CA VAL A 77 3.29 -0.39 0.52
C VAL A 77 3.60 -0.11 1.98
N GLU A 78 4.44 0.89 2.29
CA GLU A 78 4.76 1.24 3.67
C GLU A 78 3.58 1.83 4.44
N LEU A 79 2.69 2.55 3.74
CA LEU A 79 1.49 3.10 4.34
C LEU A 79 0.45 2.02 4.65
N LEU A 80 0.38 0.97 3.83
CA LEU A 80 -0.69 -0.02 3.84
C LEU A 80 -0.29 -1.37 4.42
N ALA A 81 1.00 -1.63 4.60
CA ALA A 81 1.47 -2.92 5.11
C ALA A 81 2.67 -2.80 6.04
N ARG A 82 2.82 -3.81 6.91
CA ARG A 82 3.96 -4.01 7.81
C ARG A 82 4.60 -5.37 7.53
N PRO A 83 5.94 -5.51 7.62
CA PRO A 83 6.57 -6.80 7.40
C PRO A 83 6.34 -7.69 8.60
N ASP A 84 6.11 -8.98 8.35
CA ASP A 84 6.13 -9.97 9.41
C ASP A 84 7.59 -10.42 9.66
N PRO A 85 8.17 -10.12 10.84
CA PRO A 85 9.58 -10.41 11.11
C PRO A 85 9.90 -11.91 11.13
N HIS A 86 8.91 -12.78 11.31
CA HIS A 86 9.05 -14.24 11.44
C HIS A 86 8.57 -15.03 10.20
N ALA A 87 7.79 -14.39 9.32
CA ALA A 87 7.20 -14.98 8.11
C ALA A 87 7.77 -14.38 6.80
N ALA A 88 9.10 -14.40 6.64
CA ALA A 88 9.79 -13.94 5.42
C ALA A 88 9.63 -12.44 5.11
N ARG A 89 9.29 -11.61 6.12
CA ARG A 89 9.34 -10.14 6.05
C ARG A 89 8.54 -9.61 4.85
N TRP A 90 9.07 -8.60 4.17
CA TRP A 90 8.46 -7.98 2.99
C TRP A 90 8.32 -8.96 1.82
N ASP A 91 9.23 -9.93 1.65
CA ASP A 91 9.21 -10.86 0.52
C ASP A 91 7.88 -11.62 0.41
N ARG A 92 7.29 -11.96 1.55
CA ARG A 92 6.03 -12.71 1.58
C ARG A 92 4.86 -11.94 0.98
N LEU A 93 4.80 -10.61 1.17
CA LEU A 93 3.70 -9.79 0.66
C LEU A 93 3.51 -9.93 -0.85
N LEU A 94 4.59 -10.01 -1.62
CA LEU A 94 4.50 -10.17 -3.08
C LEU A 94 4.62 -11.63 -3.53
N ARG A 95 5.10 -12.55 -2.69
CA ARG A 95 5.20 -13.98 -3.05
C ARG A 95 3.92 -14.75 -2.76
N ASN A 96 3.35 -14.56 -1.57
CA ASN A 96 2.10 -15.21 -1.19
C ASN A 96 0.95 -14.60 -1.99
N GLU A 97 0.12 -15.46 -2.58
CA GLU A 97 -0.97 -15.04 -3.46
C GLU A 97 -2.00 -14.17 -2.74
N THR A 98 -2.42 -14.60 -1.55
CA THR A 98 -3.41 -13.93 -0.72
C THR A 98 -2.90 -12.58 -0.20
N GLU A 99 -1.67 -12.52 0.30
CA GLU A 99 -1.09 -11.25 0.76
C GLU A 99 -0.87 -10.28 -0.40
N ARG A 100 -0.46 -10.79 -1.57
CA ARG A 100 -0.28 -9.97 -2.77
C ARG A 100 -1.59 -9.40 -3.25
N SER A 101 -2.66 -10.21 -3.27
CA SER A 101 -3.97 -9.73 -3.71
C SER A 101 -4.49 -8.63 -2.77
N PHE A 102 -4.39 -8.82 -1.46
CA PHE A 102 -4.82 -7.80 -0.50
C PHE A 102 -3.95 -6.55 -0.52
N LEU A 103 -2.63 -6.64 -0.68
CA LEU A 103 -1.75 -5.48 -0.81
C LEU A 103 -2.07 -4.64 -2.05
N LEU A 104 -2.28 -5.30 -3.20
CA LEU A 104 -2.57 -4.59 -4.45
C LEU A 104 -4.00 -4.03 -4.45
N GLN A 105 -4.96 -4.75 -3.86
CA GLN A 105 -6.31 -4.23 -3.62
C GLN A 105 -6.27 -2.99 -2.72
N ALA A 106 -5.55 -3.07 -1.61
CA ALA A 106 -5.32 -1.94 -0.70
C ALA A 106 -4.74 -0.74 -1.43
N THR A 107 -3.73 -0.96 -2.27
CA THR A 107 -3.07 0.09 -3.05
C THR A 107 -4.05 0.80 -3.97
N ILE A 108 -4.87 0.05 -4.72
CA ILE A 108 -5.88 0.61 -5.61
C ILE A 108 -6.94 1.37 -4.81
N MET A 109 -7.47 0.77 -3.73
CA MET A 109 -8.46 1.40 -2.86
C MET A 109 -7.93 2.69 -2.22
N LYS A 110 -6.66 2.73 -1.81
CA LYS A 110 -6.04 3.93 -1.24
C LYS A 110 -5.87 5.04 -2.28
N ILE A 111 -5.53 4.70 -3.51
CA ILE A 111 -5.50 5.67 -4.62
C ILE A 111 -6.91 6.20 -4.89
N ILE A 112 -7.93 5.34 -4.93
CA ILE A 112 -9.32 5.75 -5.12
C ILE A 112 -9.78 6.68 -3.99
N ASP A 113 -9.50 6.34 -2.73
CA ASP A 113 -9.83 7.15 -1.57
C ASP A 113 -9.20 8.56 -1.68
N ALA A 114 -7.90 8.62 -1.98
CA ALA A 114 -7.14 9.86 -2.04
C ALA A 114 -7.43 10.73 -3.28
N ARG A 115 -7.79 10.12 -4.41
CA ARG A 115 -7.92 10.82 -5.71
C ARG A 115 -9.36 10.99 -6.17
N VAL A 116 -10.23 10.04 -5.82
CA VAL A 116 -11.63 10.03 -6.23
C VAL A 116 -12.50 10.48 -5.07
N PHE A 117 -12.51 9.76 -3.95
CA PHE A 117 -13.42 10.07 -2.85
C PHE A 117 -13.07 11.37 -2.12
N SER A 118 -11.79 11.75 -2.08
CA SER A 118 -11.37 13.03 -1.50
C SER A 118 -11.68 14.25 -2.39
N SER A 119 -12.02 14.06 -3.68
CA SER A 119 -12.35 15.15 -4.60
C SER A 119 -13.71 15.77 -4.29
N LEU A 120 -13.83 17.11 -4.38
CA LEU A 120 -15.07 17.86 -4.11
C LEU A 120 -16.20 17.55 -5.10
N LEU A 121 -15.85 17.28 -6.34
CA LEU A 121 -16.69 16.67 -7.38
C LEU A 121 -15.77 16.09 -8.46
N PHE A 122 -15.73 14.76 -8.59
CA PHE A 122 -14.83 14.10 -9.53
C PHE A 122 -15.20 14.43 -10.98
N GLY A 123 -14.25 14.93 -11.77
CA GLY A 123 -14.47 15.31 -13.17
C GLY A 123 -15.13 16.69 -13.38
N ALA A 124 -15.26 17.50 -12.33
CA ALA A 124 -15.65 18.90 -12.48
C ALA A 124 -14.54 19.72 -13.13
N ASP A 125 -14.91 20.79 -13.85
CA ASP A 125 -13.96 21.76 -14.36
C ASP A 125 -13.36 22.64 -13.25
N ALA A 126 -12.28 23.35 -13.59
CA ALA A 126 -11.56 24.20 -12.65
C ALA A 126 -12.41 25.37 -12.13
N GLU A 127 -13.33 25.89 -12.95
CA GLU A 127 -14.19 27.01 -12.57
C GLU A 127 -15.13 26.60 -11.43
N HIS A 128 -15.82 25.47 -11.58
CA HIS A 128 -16.71 24.94 -10.55
C HIS A 128 -15.95 24.53 -9.29
N LEU A 129 -14.78 23.90 -9.42
CA LEU A 129 -13.94 23.57 -8.26
C LEU A 129 -13.53 24.82 -7.48
N ASN A 130 -13.21 25.93 -8.16
CA ASN A 130 -12.91 27.20 -7.50
C ASN A 130 -14.13 27.75 -6.74
N VAL A 131 -15.33 27.63 -7.29
CA VAL A 131 -16.58 27.99 -6.60
C VAL A 131 -16.76 27.15 -5.33
N LEU A 132 -16.56 25.83 -5.40
CA LEU A 132 -16.67 24.95 -4.23
C LEU A 132 -15.62 25.30 -3.16
N HIS A 133 -14.37 25.58 -3.55
CA HIS A 133 -13.32 25.98 -2.62
C HIS A 133 -13.62 27.32 -1.95
N ALA A 134 -14.07 28.33 -2.71
CA ALA A 134 -14.45 29.63 -2.16
C ALA A 134 -15.63 29.50 -1.18
N THR A 135 -16.61 28.66 -1.53
CA THR A 135 -17.76 28.35 -0.67
C THR A 135 -17.31 27.70 0.63
N ASP A 136 -16.47 26.66 0.57
CA ASP A 136 -15.94 25.98 1.75
C ASP A 136 -15.11 26.92 2.64
N ALA A 137 -14.31 27.82 2.06
CA ALA A 137 -13.54 28.81 2.80
C ALA A 137 -14.46 29.81 3.55
N SER A 138 -15.52 30.30 2.89
CA SER A 138 -16.49 31.20 3.53
C SER A 138 -17.30 30.53 4.66
N LEU A 139 -17.42 29.20 4.63
CA LEU A 139 -18.15 28.40 5.61
C LEU A 139 -17.21 27.71 6.62
N VAL A 140 -15.95 28.11 6.72
CA VAL A 140 -14.95 27.47 7.60
C VAL A 140 -15.39 27.47 9.08
N ASN A 141 -16.03 28.57 9.51
CA ASN A 141 -16.55 28.74 10.88
C ASN A 141 -17.99 28.23 11.05
N SER A 142 -18.59 27.70 9.98
CA SER A 142 -19.92 27.08 10.05
C SER A 142 -19.83 25.61 10.47
N GLU A 143 -20.90 25.15 11.09
CA GLU A 143 -21.14 23.74 11.39
C GLU A 143 -21.03 22.85 10.12
N GLY A 144 -20.54 21.61 10.29
CA GLY A 144 -20.12 20.74 9.20
C GLY A 144 -21.25 20.31 8.25
N PHE A 145 -22.45 20.02 8.77
CA PHE A 145 -23.61 19.66 7.95
C PHE A 145 -24.06 20.82 7.08
N ARG A 146 -24.04 22.05 7.60
CA ARG A 146 -24.35 23.25 6.79
C ARG A 146 -23.42 23.35 5.58
N ARG A 147 -22.11 23.10 5.76
CA ARG A 147 -21.15 23.12 4.66
C ARG A 147 -21.44 22.04 3.62
N SER A 148 -21.76 20.82 4.06
CA SER A 148 -22.13 19.71 3.17
C SER A 148 -23.43 19.97 2.41
N ILE A 149 -24.45 20.56 3.04
CA ILE A 149 -25.72 20.94 2.39
C ILE A 149 -25.47 21.93 1.26
N VAL A 150 -24.74 23.03 1.54
CA VAL A 150 -24.46 24.05 0.52
C VAL A 150 -23.66 23.44 -0.62
N ARG A 151 -22.61 22.64 -0.33
CA ARG A 151 -21.83 21.95 -1.36
C ARG A 151 -22.70 21.05 -2.24
N ALA A 152 -23.59 20.28 -1.63
CA ALA A 152 -24.48 19.38 -2.34
C ALA A 152 -25.47 20.14 -3.24
N GLN A 153 -25.98 21.30 -2.79
CA GLN A 153 -26.85 22.16 -3.61
C GLN A 153 -26.08 22.75 -4.80
N THR A 154 -24.88 23.30 -4.55
CA THR A 154 -24.02 23.86 -5.60
C THR A 154 -23.67 22.82 -6.65
N ASN A 155 -23.36 21.59 -6.24
CA ASN A 155 -23.12 20.48 -7.16
C ASN A 155 -24.37 20.06 -7.96
N ARG A 156 -25.56 20.02 -7.34
CA ARG A 156 -26.82 19.71 -8.04
C ARG A 156 -27.08 20.72 -9.16
N MET A 157 -26.94 22.02 -8.86
CA MET A 157 -27.15 23.09 -9.85
C MET A 157 -26.18 22.97 -11.03
N TYR A 158 -24.89 22.75 -10.75
CA TYR A 158 -23.87 22.57 -11.78
C TYR A 158 -24.16 21.36 -12.68
N LEU A 159 -24.48 20.22 -12.08
CA LEU A 159 -24.74 18.98 -12.83
C LEU A 159 -26.09 18.99 -13.56
N GLY A 160 -27.05 19.84 -13.14
CA GLY A 160 -28.31 20.03 -13.85
C GLY A 160 -28.11 20.39 -15.32
N ALA A 161 -27.11 21.23 -15.62
CA ALA A 161 -26.76 21.62 -16.98
C ALA A 161 -26.19 20.47 -17.82
N THR A 162 -25.63 19.44 -17.19
CA THR A 162 -24.92 18.33 -17.86
C THR A 162 -25.60 16.97 -17.68
N ARG A 163 -26.87 16.96 -17.24
CA ARG A 163 -27.67 15.74 -16.99
C ARG A 163 -26.96 14.76 -16.05
N GLY A 164 -26.25 15.28 -15.05
CA GLY A 164 -25.63 14.50 -13.98
C GLY A 164 -24.19 14.08 -14.25
N GLN A 165 -23.68 14.28 -15.47
CA GLN A 165 -22.31 13.89 -15.83
C GLN A 165 -21.37 15.12 -15.77
N PRO A 166 -20.34 15.12 -14.91
CA PRO A 166 -19.29 16.14 -14.96
C PRO A 166 -18.60 16.18 -16.34
N PRO A 167 -18.25 17.37 -16.86
CA PRO A 167 -17.74 17.51 -18.23
C PRO A 167 -16.39 16.82 -18.45
N LEU A 168 -15.52 16.80 -17.44
CA LEU A 168 -14.18 16.18 -17.51
C LEU A 168 -14.14 14.78 -16.92
N PHE A 169 -15.30 14.16 -16.67
CA PHE A 169 -15.39 12.86 -16.00
C PHE A 169 -14.49 11.79 -16.63
N TRP A 170 -14.64 11.57 -17.94
CA TRP A 170 -13.88 10.52 -18.63
C TRP A 170 -12.39 10.85 -18.77
N GLU A 171 -12.04 12.12 -18.92
CA GLU A 171 -10.64 12.54 -18.96
C GLU A 171 -9.93 12.25 -17.63
N GLU A 172 -10.58 12.56 -16.51
CA GLU A 172 -10.04 12.25 -15.19
C GLU A 172 -9.98 10.73 -14.92
N VAL A 173 -10.94 9.94 -15.43
CA VAL A 173 -10.84 8.47 -15.39
C VAL A 173 -9.61 7.99 -16.17
N ASP A 174 -9.41 8.44 -17.41
CA ASP A 174 -8.28 8.02 -18.26
C ASP A 174 -6.93 8.39 -17.64
N LYS A 175 -6.82 9.61 -17.13
CA LYS A 175 -5.65 10.13 -16.45
C LYS A 175 -5.33 9.33 -15.20
N LEU A 176 -6.31 9.08 -14.34
CA LEU A 176 -6.09 8.32 -13.11
C LEU A 176 -5.80 6.85 -13.41
N CYS A 177 -6.46 6.25 -14.41
CA CYS A 177 -6.19 4.88 -14.85
C CYS A 177 -4.73 4.73 -15.31
N THR A 178 -4.24 5.67 -16.11
CA THR A 178 -2.83 5.69 -16.55
C THR A 178 -1.86 5.79 -15.37
N GLN A 179 -2.17 6.62 -14.37
CA GLN A 179 -1.36 6.76 -13.17
C GLN A 179 -1.35 5.49 -12.33
N VAL A 180 -2.51 4.86 -12.10
CA VAL A 180 -2.63 3.59 -11.36
C VAL A 180 -1.88 2.47 -12.10
N LEU A 181 -2.03 2.38 -13.42
CA LEU A 181 -1.31 1.40 -14.22
C LEU A 181 0.20 1.57 -14.06
N ALA A 182 0.72 2.80 -14.12
CA ALA A 182 2.16 3.06 -13.95
C ALA A 182 2.68 2.61 -12.58
N VAL A 183 1.87 2.77 -11.52
CA VAL A 183 2.20 2.30 -10.16
C VAL A 183 2.26 0.76 -10.09
N LEU A 184 1.33 0.07 -10.77
CA LEU A 184 1.20 -1.39 -10.71
C LEU A 184 2.08 -2.14 -11.71
N LEU A 185 2.59 -1.45 -12.72
CA LEU A 185 3.28 -2.06 -13.85
C LEU A 185 4.49 -2.94 -13.47
N PRO A 186 5.38 -2.56 -12.54
CA PRO A 186 6.51 -3.43 -12.20
C PRO A 186 6.03 -4.75 -11.58
N THR A 187 4.99 -4.70 -10.74
CA THR A 187 4.35 -5.91 -10.20
C THR A 187 3.70 -6.73 -11.30
N PHE A 188 3.06 -6.08 -12.27
CA PHE A 188 2.47 -6.76 -13.42
C PHE A 188 3.53 -7.45 -14.30
N ALA A 189 4.64 -6.78 -14.58
CA ALA A 189 5.77 -7.35 -15.32
C ALA A 189 6.37 -8.55 -14.56
N TRP A 190 6.60 -8.40 -13.26
CA TRP A 190 7.14 -9.48 -12.43
C TRP A 190 6.20 -10.69 -12.35
N THR A 191 4.91 -10.48 -12.13
CA THR A 191 3.92 -11.57 -12.10
C THR A 191 3.75 -12.23 -13.47
N SER A 192 3.94 -11.49 -14.57
CA SER A 192 3.85 -12.04 -15.93
C SER A 192 4.99 -13.01 -16.26
N VAL A 193 6.22 -12.71 -15.82
CA VAL A 193 7.39 -13.60 -16.01
C VAL A 193 7.31 -14.84 -15.11
N THR A 194 6.67 -14.71 -13.96
CA THR A 194 6.61 -15.78 -12.95
C THR A 194 5.32 -16.59 -13.02
N ARG A 195 4.42 -16.33 -13.98
CA ARG A 195 3.08 -16.93 -14.04
C ARG A 195 3.11 -18.41 -14.45
N LYS A 196 2.13 -19.18 -13.96
CA LYS A 196 1.84 -20.56 -14.41
C LYS A 196 1.02 -20.61 -15.71
N SER A 197 0.26 -19.56 -15.99
CA SER A 197 -0.67 -19.42 -17.11
C SER A 197 -0.26 -18.25 -18.01
N PRO A 198 -0.85 -18.10 -19.21
CA PRO A 198 -0.63 -16.91 -20.02
C PRO A 198 -1.06 -15.65 -19.27
N ALA A 199 -0.20 -14.64 -19.25
CA ALA A 199 -0.54 -13.36 -18.62
C ALA A 199 -1.67 -12.66 -19.41
N PRO A 200 -2.67 -12.06 -18.74
CA PRO A 200 -3.63 -11.19 -19.39
C PRO A 200 -2.91 -9.98 -19.99
N SER A 201 -3.41 -9.45 -21.12
CA SER A 201 -2.77 -8.32 -21.78
C SER A 201 -2.81 -7.05 -20.92
N ALA A 202 -1.83 -6.16 -21.11
CA ALA A 202 -1.83 -4.84 -20.47
C ALA A 202 -3.09 -4.02 -20.82
N GLN A 203 -3.64 -4.21 -22.02
CA GLN A 203 -4.92 -3.64 -22.45
C GLN A 203 -6.08 -4.11 -21.55
N ARG A 204 -6.11 -5.39 -21.17
CA ARG A 204 -7.15 -5.93 -20.29
C ARG A 204 -7.04 -5.39 -18.88
N LEU A 205 -5.82 -5.27 -18.35
CA LEU A 205 -5.57 -4.59 -17.07
C LEU A 205 -6.04 -3.13 -17.12
N TYR A 206 -5.67 -2.39 -18.17
CA TYR A 206 -6.10 -1.00 -18.36
C TYR A 206 -7.63 -0.88 -18.41
N GLN A 207 -8.31 -1.74 -19.17
CA GLN A 207 -9.77 -1.75 -19.24
C GLN A 207 -10.42 -1.98 -17.88
N TRP A 208 -9.95 -2.97 -17.11
CA TRP A 208 -10.52 -3.25 -15.80
C TRP A 208 -10.25 -2.15 -14.78
N LEU A 209 -9.05 -1.55 -14.79
CA LEU A 209 -8.75 -0.38 -13.97
C LEU A 209 -9.66 0.79 -14.34
N HIS A 210 -9.85 1.04 -15.63
CA HIS A 210 -10.74 2.09 -16.12
C HIS A 210 -12.19 1.86 -15.65
N ASP A 211 -12.70 0.63 -15.70
CA ASP A 211 -14.06 0.29 -15.26
C ASP A 211 -14.27 0.48 -13.74
N VAL A 212 -13.27 0.15 -12.93
CA VAL A 212 -13.28 0.34 -11.47
C VAL A 212 -13.20 1.82 -11.11
N ILE A 213 -12.29 2.57 -11.75
CA ILE A 213 -12.10 4.00 -11.49
C ILE A 213 -13.33 4.80 -11.93
N ALA A 214 -13.91 4.49 -13.10
CA ALA A 214 -15.15 5.10 -13.56
C ALA A 214 -16.28 4.84 -12.56
N TYR A 215 -16.38 3.62 -12.02
CA TYR A 215 -17.40 3.31 -11.05
C TYR A 215 -17.21 4.05 -9.72
N ALA A 216 -15.98 4.13 -9.21
CA ALA A 216 -15.66 4.94 -8.05
C ALA A 216 -15.96 6.43 -8.28
N GLY A 217 -15.67 6.96 -9.48
CA GLY A 217 -16.00 8.33 -9.87
C GLY A 217 -17.50 8.60 -9.83
N TRP A 218 -18.30 7.65 -10.33
CA TRP A 218 -19.75 7.74 -10.26
C TRP A 218 -20.27 7.69 -8.81
N ILE A 219 -19.69 6.85 -7.96
CA ILE A 219 -19.99 6.83 -6.52
C ILE A 219 -19.64 8.17 -5.87
N ASN A 220 -18.50 8.79 -6.21
CA ASN A 220 -18.14 10.12 -5.71
C ASN A 220 -19.22 11.15 -6.05
N ILE A 221 -19.76 11.16 -7.26
CA ILE A 221 -20.85 12.09 -7.61
C ILE A 221 -22.04 11.88 -6.66
N CYS A 222 -22.46 10.63 -6.43
CA CYS A 222 -23.56 10.31 -5.51
C CYS A 222 -23.28 10.76 -4.06
N ILE A 223 -22.03 10.65 -3.60
CA ILE A 223 -21.58 11.14 -2.30
C ILE A 223 -21.63 12.68 -2.26
N ARG A 224 -21.20 13.34 -3.32
CA ARG A 224 -21.10 14.81 -3.38
C ARG A 224 -22.42 15.52 -3.62
N LEU A 225 -23.48 14.76 -3.89
CA LEU A 225 -24.87 15.24 -3.85
C LEU A 225 -25.58 14.93 -2.52
N SER A 226 -24.98 14.14 -1.64
CA SER A 226 -25.52 13.90 -0.30
C SER A 226 -25.26 15.10 0.62
N PRO A 227 -26.26 15.57 1.39
CA PRO A 227 -26.02 16.51 2.49
C PRO A 227 -25.30 15.87 3.69
N ALA A 228 -25.16 14.54 3.74
CA ALA A 228 -24.48 13.84 4.81
C ALA A 228 -22.96 14.05 4.76
N ILE A 229 -22.30 13.86 5.91
CA ILE A 229 -20.83 13.84 5.98
C ILE A 229 -20.38 12.39 5.90
N ILE A 230 -19.57 12.06 4.90
CA ILE A 230 -18.94 10.74 4.77
C ILE A 230 -17.46 10.88 5.05
N ILE A 231 -16.95 10.10 6.00
CA ILE A 231 -15.54 10.04 6.35
C ILE A 231 -14.98 8.66 6.05
N SER A 232 -13.67 8.62 5.82
CA SER A 232 -12.89 7.42 5.50
C SER A 232 -11.69 7.39 6.44
N ASP A 233 -11.59 6.34 7.26
CA ASP A 233 -10.49 6.17 8.21
C ASP A 233 -9.77 4.84 8.02
N TRP A 234 -8.45 4.90 7.89
CA TRP A 234 -7.62 3.72 7.59
C TRP A 234 -6.89 3.27 8.85
N VAL A 235 -7.09 2.00 9.22
CA VAL A 235 -6.35 1.37 10.30
C VAL A 235 -4.86 1.34 9.95
N LYS A 236 -3.99 1.70 10.90
CA LYS A 236 -2.55 1.78 10.63
C LYS A 236 -1.92 0.39 10.72
N PRO A 237 -1.07 -0.02 9.76
CA PRO A 237 -0.31 -1.26 9.88
C PRO A 237 0.55 -1.29 11.15
N GLY A 238 0.51 -2.41 11.86
CA GLY A 238 1.12 -2.61 13.16
C GLY A 238 0.21 -2.29 14.34
N GLU A 239 -0.96 -1.69 14.15
CA GLU A 239 -1.94 -1.54 15.24
C GLU A 239 -2.45 -2.89 15.74
N ARG A 240 -2.88 -2.92 17.01
CA ARG A 240 -3.48 -4.10 17.63
C ARG A 240 -4.86 -4.37 17.04
N ILE A 241 -5.26 -5.64 17.08
CA ILE A 241 -6.62 -6.07 16.74
C ILE A 241 -7.68 -5.27 17.53
N GLN A 242 -8.73 -4.85 16.83
CA GLN A 242 -9.92 -4.23 17.41
C GLN A 242 -11.19 -4.99 16.99
N LEU A 243 -12.28 -4.84 17.74
CA LEU A 243 -13.51 -5.63 17.57
C LEU A 243 -14.31 -5.28 16.31
N ASP A 244 -14.14 -4.06 15.80
CA ASP A 244 -14.79 -3.53 14.60
C ASP A 244 -14.05 -3.87 13.30
N GLN A 245 -12.86 -4.48 13.40
CA GLN A 245 -12.03 -4.86 12.26
C GLN A 245 -12.44 -6.22 11.67
N VAL A 246 -12.53 -6.27 10.33
CA VAL A 246 -12.83 -7.50 9.58
C VAL A 246 -11.51 -8.12 9.10
N ASN A 247 -11.17 -9.30 9.65
CA ASN A 247 -10.04 -10.08 9.14
C ASN A 247 -10.39 -10.74 7.81
N LEU A 248 -9.65 -10.40 6.76
CA LEU A 248 -9.83 -10.94 5.42
C LEU A 248 -9.11 -12.29 5.19
N SER A 249 -8.16 -12.67 6.05
CA SER A 249 -7.48 -13.95 5.90
C SER A 249 -7.00 -14.53 7.24
N GLN A 250 -7.72 -15.55 7.69
CA GLN A 250 -7.30 -16.33 8.86
C GLN A 250 -6.03 -17.15 8.56
N ASP A 251 -5.89 -17.71 7.36
CA ASP A 251 -4.74 -18.52 6.96
C ASP A 251 -3.41 -17.75 7.06
N VAL A 252 -3.41 -16.46 6.70
CA VAL A 252 -2.22 -15.60 6.80
C VAL A 252 -1.81 -15.41 8.26
N TYR A 253 -2.79 -15.17 9.14
CA TYR A 253 -2.56 -15.02 10.57
C TYR A 253 -2.06 -16.32 11.21
N GLU A 254 -2.72 -17.45 10.96
CA GLU A 254 -2.30 -18.76 11.49
C GLU A 254 -0.90 -19.16 11.02
N TYR A 255 -0.54 -18.82 9.78
CA TYR A 255 0.81 -19.05 9.29
C TYR A 255 1.83 -18.24 10.10
N SER A 256 1.55 -16.96 10.36
CA SER A 256 2.39 -16.09 11.19
C SER A 256 2.54 -16.64 12.61
N GLU A 257 1.43 -16.99 13.25
CA GLU A 257 1.38 -17.55 14.60
C GLU A 257 2.24 -18.82 14.72
N LYS A 258 2.13 -19.75 13.76
CA LYS A 258 2.95 -20.96 13.70
C LYS A 258 4.45 -20.63 13.63
N ARG A 259 4.84 -19.60 12.87
CA ARG A 259 6.24 -19.16 12.74
C ARG A 259 6.77 -18.52 14.02
N VAL A 260 5.97 -17.69 14.68
CA VAL A 260 6.31 -17.07 15.96
C VAL A 260 6.44 -18.14 17.04
N ARG A 261 5.49 -19.08 17.13
CA ARG A 261 5.55 -20.19 18.09
C ARG A 261 6.81 -21.05 17.92
N ALA A 262 7.18 -21.36 16.68
CA ALA A 262 8.42 -22.09 16.39
C ALA A 262 9.67 -21.28 16.78
N TRP A 263 9.66 -19.97 16.56
CA TRP A 263 10.74 -19.07 16.96
C TRP A 263 10.89 -19.01 18.48
N LEU A 264 9.79 -18.79 19.22
CA LEU A 264 9.77 -18.75 20.69
C LEU A 264 10.33 -20.04 21.31
N LYS A 265 9.90 -21.19 20.79
CA LYS A 265 10.43 -22.50 21.22
C LYS A 265 11.94 -22.62 20.99
N ARG A 266 12.44 -22.14 19.86
CA ARG A 266 13.86 -22.23 19.50
C ARG A 266 14.74 -21.27 20.31
N THR A 267 14.23 -20.09 20.65
CA THR A 267 14.99 -19.06 21.38
C THR A 267 14.78 -19.12 22.89
N ASN A 268 13.86 -19.96 23.38
CA ASN A 268 13.40 -19.98 24.77
C ASN A 268 13.00 -18.58 25.27
N SER A 269 12.46 -17.75 24.38
CA SER A 269 12.07 -16.38 24.67
C SER A 269 10.67 -16.37 25.29
N LYS A 270 10.49 -15.57 26.34
CA LYS A 270 9.19 -15.24 26.91
C LYS A 270 8.84 -13.83 26.46
N CYS A 271 7.95 -13.73 25.47
CA CYS A 271 7.42 -12.46 24.99
C CYS A 271 5.93 -12.66 24.74
N GLU A 272 5.14 -11.68 25.18
CA GLU A 272 3.72 -11.64 24.91
C GLU A 272 3.48 -11.25 23.45
N MET A 273 2.54 -11.94 22.82
CA MET A 273 2.22 -11.81 21.41
C MET A 273 0.74 -11.48 21.28
N THR A 274 0.40 -10.74 20.23
CA THR A 274 -0.97 -10.37 19.90
C THR A 274 -1.14 -10.27 18.39
N ALA A 275 -2.37 -10.49 17.93
CA ALA A 275 -2.75 -10.16 16.57
C ALA A 275 -2.56 -8.66 16.31
N ARG A 276 -1.87 -8.35 15.21
CA ARG A 276 -1.63 -6.99 14.72
C ARG A 276 -1.92 -6.88 13.25
N VAL A 277 -2.26 -5.68 12.81
CA VAL A 277 -2.60 -5.38 11.42
C VAL A 277 -1.37 -5.50 10.54
N LYS A 278 -1.36 -6.50 9.66
CA LYS A 278 -0.33 -6.72 8.65
C LYS A 278 -0.58 -5.85 7.42
N ILE A 279 -1.81 -5.87 6.92
CA ILE A 279 -2.23 -5.13 5.72
C ILE A 279 -3.54 -4.41 6.06
N SER A 280 -3.58 -3.10 5.85
CA SER A 280 -4.79 -2.27 5.89
C SER A 280 -5.39 -2.25 4.49
N VAL A 281 -6.49 -2.98 4.27
CA VAL A 281 -7.01 -3.27 2.92
C VAL A 281 -8.09 -2.30 2.48
N ALA A 282 -9.01 -1.96 3.39
CA ALA A 282 -10.02 -0.95 3.16
C ALA A 282 -10.34 -0.19 4.46
N PRO A 283 -10.73 1.09 4.35
CA PRO A 283 -10.99 1.93 5.52
C PRO A 283 -12.33 1.61 6.18
N GLU A 284 -12.51 2.08 7.41
CA GLU A 284 -13.84 2.33 7.95
C GLU A 284 -14.46 3.49 7.16
N ILE A 285 -15.66 3.29 6.62
CA ILE A 285 -16.45 4.36 6.00
C ILE A 285 -17.64 4.65 6.89
N ILE A 286 -17.71 5.86 7.42
CA ILE A 286 -18.81 6.29 8.29
C ILE A 286 -19.57 7.42 7.61
N ARG A 287 -20.91 7.35 7.70
CA ARG A 287 -21.82 8.41 7.30
C ARG A 287 -22.50 9.02 8.51
N TYR A 288 -22.39 10.33 8.65
CA TYR A 288 -23.08 11.12 9.65
C TYR A 288 -24.24 11.87 9.03
N LYS A 289 -25.39 11.85 9.71
CA LYS A 289 -26.60 12.59 9.32
C LYS A 289 -27.14 13.39 10.51
N PRO A 290 -27.69 14.59 10.26
CA PRO A 290 -28.42 15.31 11.30
C PRO A 290 -29.65 14.50 11.69
N ALA A 291 -29.92 14.43 12.99
CA ALA A 291 -31.10 13.80 13.54
C ALA A 291 -31.77 14.74 14.53
N THR A 292 -33.09 14.69 14.57
CA THR A 292 -33.89 15.40 15.56
C THR A 292 -34.65 14.35 16.35
N ASP A 293 -34.50 14.35 17.67
CA ASP A 293 -35.24 13.43 18.52
C ASP A 293 -36.72 13.85 18.64
N ALA A 294 -37.53 13.00 19.27
CA ALA A 294 -38.97 13.26 19.51
C ALA A 294 -39.23 14.54 20.34
N PHE A 295 -38.22 15.06 21.02
CA PHE A 295 -38.28 16.27 21.85
C PHE A 295 -37.68 17.50 21.15
N GLY A 296 -37.36 17.40 19.84
CA GLY A 296 -36.80 18.50 19.07
C GLY A 296 -35.31 18.77 19.31
N ARG A 297 -34.60 17.92 20.06
CA ARG A 297 -33.16 18.05 20.28
C ARG A 297 -32.39 17.60 19.05
N GLN A 298 -31.46 18.43 18.62
CA GLN A 298 -30.55 18.12 17.51
C GLN A 298 -29.47 17.16 17.98
N GLY A 299 -29.21 16.15 17.16
CA GLY A 299 -28.15 15.16 17.34
C GLY A 299 -27.63 14.67 16.00
N THR A 300 -26.78 13.65 16.07
CA THR A 300 -26.15 13.05 14.90
C THR A 300 -26.36 11.55 14.91
N VAL A 301 -26.85 11.01 13.79
CA VAL A 301 -26.89 9.57 13.55
C VAL A 301 -25.60 9.15 12.84
N LYS A 302 -24.90 8.17 13.43
CA LYS A 302 -23.73 7.49 12.85
C LYS A 302 -24.20 6.21 12.16
N TYR A 303 -23.86 6.04 10.89
CA TYR A 303 -24.03 4.79 10.16
C TYR A 303 -22.68 4.31 9.62
N THR A 304 -22.29 3.07 9.90
CA THR A 304 -21.07 2.48 9.34
C THR A 304 -21.41 1.83 8.01
N ILE A 305 -20.95 2.43 6.91
CA ILE A 305 -21.11 1.94 5.54
C ILE A 305 -20.22 0.73 5.28
N MET A 306 -19.00 0.75 5.82
CA MET A 306 -18.03 -0.32 5.64
C MET A 306 -17.13 -0.36 6.88
N ASN A 307 -16.99 -1.55 7.48
CA ASN A 307 -16.01 -1.77 8.53
C ASN A 307 -14.58 -1.79 7.95
N PRO A 308 -13.57 -1.45 8.74
CA PRO A 308 -12.19 -1.55 8.28
C PRO A 308 -11.83 -3.00 7.98
N HIS A 309 -11.32 -3.25 6.79
CA HIS A 309 -10.88 -4.58 6.37
C HIS A 309 -9.37 -4.68 6.46
N VAL A 310 -8.89 -5.70 7.17
CA VAL A 310 -7.47 -5.89 7.50
C VAL A 310 -7.04 -7.34 7.32
N VAL A 311 -5.74 -7.57 7.25
CA VAL A 311 -5.12 -8.90 7.36
C VAL A 311 -4.20 -8.86 8.57
N TYR A 312 -4.23 -9.87 9.42
CA TYR A 312 -3.39 -9.91 10.62
C TYR A 312 -2.07 -10.68 10.46
N TYR A 313 -1.13 -10.39 11.35
CA TYR A 313 0.03 -11.21 11.68
C TYR A 313 0.19 -11.31 13.20
N GLU A 314 1.01 -12.24 13.65
CA GLU A 314 1.38 -12.39 15.04
C GLU A 314 2.55 -11.44 15.36
N GLY A 315 2.27 -10.38 16.11
CA GLY A 315 3.23 -9.35 16.52
C GLY A 315 3.39 -9.30 18.03
N ARG A 316 4.23 -8.37 18.52
CA ARG A 316 4.49 -8.22 19.97
C ARG A 316 3.38 -7.46 20.68
N GLU A 317 3.07 -7.75 21.93
CA GLU A 317 2.01 -7.01 22.63
C GLU A 317 2.34 -5.53 22.86
N LEU A 318 3.59 -5.21 23.20
CA LEU A 318 4.04 -3.84 23.46
C LEU A 318 4.49 -3.13 22.19
N ASP A 319 3.96 -1.92 21.95
CA ASP A 319 4.26 -1.12 20.75
C ASP A 319 5.75 -0.77 20.62
N GLN A 320 6.43 -0.51 21.75
CA GLN A 320 7.86 -0.20 21.75
C GLN A 320 8.70 -1.38 21.24
N ASP A 321 8.33 -2.61 21.60
CA ASP A 321 9.08 -3.78 21.16
C ASP A 321 8.73 -4.15 19.71
N GLU A 322 7.48 -3.93 19.31
CA GLU A 322 7.04 -4.08 17.94
C GLU A 322 7.82 -3.14 17.01
N GLU A 323 8.04 -1.89 17.42
CA GLU A 323 8.80 -0.91 16.64
C GLU A 323 10.29 -1.24 16.52
N LYS A 324 10.91 -1.84 17.55
CA LYS A 324 12.29 -2.33 17.46
C LYS A 324 12.49 -3.42 16.41
N THR A 325 11.44 -4.17 16.07
CA THR A 325 11.52 -5.24 15.07
C THR A 325 11.22 -4.75 13.65
N TYR A 326 10.72 -3.53 13.51
CA TYR A 326 10.37 -2.95 12.23
C TYR A 326 11.62 -2.67 11.38
N VAL A 327 11.51 -2.99 10.09
CA VAL A 327 12.51 -2.63 9.08
C VAL A 327 11.73 -2.04 7.92
N SER A 328 12.04 -0.79 7.56
CA SER A 328 11.40 -0.11 6.44
C SER A 328 11.60 -0.89 5.14
N LEU A 329 10.70 -0.71 4.18
CA LEU A 329 10.84 -1.36 2.88
C LEU A 329 12.08 -0.87 2.11
N PRO A 330 12.41 0.44 2.07
CA PRO A 330 13.65 0.93 1.48
C PRO A 330 14.90 0.30 2.09
N ASP A 331 15.00 0.23 3.43
CA ASP A 331 16.15 -0.37 4.11
C ASP A 331 16.25 -1.87 3.78
N TYR A 332 15.12 -2.55 3.69
CA TYR A 332 15.08 -3.95 3.30
C TYR A 332 15.57 -4.15 1.86
N ILE A 333 15.13 -3.33 0.90
CA ILE A 333 15.58 -3.37 -0.50
C ILE A 333 17.08 -3.10 -0.59
N GLN A 334 17.58 -2.10 0.15
CA GLN A 334 19.01 -1.81 0.19
C GLN A 334 19.81 -3.01 0.69
N ARG A 335 19.42 -3.61 1.82
CA ARG A 335 20.07 -4.82 2.36
C ARG A 335 20.03 -5.99 1.38
N LEU A 336 18.96 -6.14 0.60
CA LEU A 336 18.87 -7.16 -0.44
C LEU A 336 19.86 -6.91 -1.59
N ARG A 337 20.03 -5.65 -2.00
CA ARG A 337 20.99 -5.27 -3.05
C ARG A 337 22.42 -5.49 -2.58
N GLU A 338 22.76 -5.05 -1.37
CA GLU A 338 24.07 -5.25 -0.75
C GLU A 338 24.44 -6.74 -0.67
N ARG A 339 23.51 -7.61 -0.26
CA ARG A 339 23.75 -9.07 -0.25
C ARG A 339 24.03 -9.66 -1.62
N ARG A 340 23.53 -9.03 -2.69
CA ARG A 340 23.76 -9.48 -4.07
C ARG A 340 25.05 -8.91 -4.66
N THR A 341 25.46 -7.72 -4.24
CA THR A 341 26.69 -7.06 -4.72
C THR A 341 27.92 -7.52 -3.97
N VAL A 342 27.82 -7.96 -2.71
CA VAL A 342 28.95 -8.53 -1.95
C VAL A 342 29.25 -9.93 -2.48
N PRO A 343 30.30 -10.11 -3.29
CA PRO A 343 30.59 -11.39 -3.89
C PRO A 343 31.37 -12.20 -2.85
N HIS A 344 30.64 -12.98 -2.04
CA HIS A 344 31.24 -13.78 -0.96
C HIS A 344 32.34 -14.71 -1.48
N GLY A 345 32.22 -15.19 -2.73
CA GLY A 345 33.23 -16.02 -3.39
C GLY A 345 34.58 -15.32 -3.59
N PRO A 346 34.68 -14.27 -4.43
CA PRO A 346 35.96 -13.61 -4.69
C PRO A 346 36.49 -12.81 -3.50
N ALA A 347 35.65 -12.29 -2.59
CA ALA A 347 36.15 -11.66 -1.37
C ALA A 347 36.84 -12.67 -0.43
N LEU A 348 36.25 -13.86 -0.25
CA LEU A 348 36.90 -14.96 0.49
C LEU A 348 38.11 -15.53 -0.27
N ALA A 349 38.05 -15.60 -1.60
CA ALA A 349 39.19 -16.04 -2.41
C ALA A 349 40.36 -15.06 -2.34
N ILE A 350 40.11 -13.74 -2.34
CA ILE A 350 41.12 -12.70 -2.15
C ILE A 350 41.69 -12.77 -0.74
N MET A 351 40.84 -12.90 0.29
CA MET A 351 41.29 -13.07 1.68
C MET A 351 42.13 -14.34 1.87
N PHE A 352 41.75 -15.45 1.22
CA PHE A 352 42.49 -16.70 1.25
C PHE A 352 43.82 -16.61 0.47
N LEU A 353 43.83 -15.94 -0.68
CA LEU A 353 45.06 -15.65 -1.43
C LEU A 353 46.02 -14.77 -0.63
N LEU A 354 45.51 -13.71 0.02
CA LEU A 354 46.32 -12.85 0.88
C LEU A 354 46.87 -13.62 2.10
N PHE A 355 46.09 -14.54 2.67
CA PHE A 355 46.55 -15.43 3.74
C PHE A 355 47.64 -16.40 3.28
N LEU A 356 47.51 -16.98 2.08
CA LEU A 356 48.53 -17.84 1.50
C LEU A 356 49.82 -17.08 1.15
N ILE A 357 49.71 -15.86 0.63
CA ILE A 357 50.87 -14.98 0.38
C ILE A 357 51.56 -14.62 1.69
N PHE A 358 50.79 -14.32 2.74
CA PHE A 358 51.34 -14.03 4.07
C PHE A 358 52.08 -15.24 4.66
N LEU A 359 51.52 -16.45 4.53
CA LEU A 359 52.18 -17.70 4.94
C LEU A 359 53.46 -17.99 4.13
N TRP A 360 53.46 -17.70 2.83
CA TRP A 360 54.65 -17.84 1.99
C TRP A 360 55.75 -16.87 2.43
N CYS A 361 55.43 -15.57 2.57
CA CYS A 361 56.40 -14.57 3.03
C CYS A 361 56.92 -14.84 4.45
N SER A 362 56.12 -15.50 5.30
CA SER A 362 56.55 -15.90 6.66
C SER A 362 57.41 -17.17 6.68
N SER A 363 57.47 -17.91 5.57
CA SER A 363 58.23 -19.16 5.42
C SER A 363 59.61 -18.95 4.80
N GLU A 364 59.87 -17.78 4.21
CA GLU A 364 61.13 -17.46 3.53
C GLU A 364 62.19 -16.80 4.45
N ASP A 365 61.85 -16.55 5.73
CA ASP A 365 62.77 -15.94 6.71
C ASP A 365 63.57 -16.95 7.56
N ASP A 366 63.50 -18.27 7.28
CA ASP A 366 64.15 -19.31 8.12
C ASP A 366 65.28 -20.11 7.43
N GLU A 367 65.86 -19.62 6.34
CA GLU A 367 67.14 -20.14 5.80
C GLU A 367 68.12 -19.00 5.53
N ASP A 368 68.85 -18.57 6.57
CA ASP A 368 70.32 -18.43 6.56
C ASP A 368 70.84 -17.63 7.77
N THR A 369 71.24 -18.31 8.85
CA THR A 369 72.52 -17.99 9.55
C THR A 369 72.92 -19.06 10.57
N TYR A 370 73.93 -19.87 10.25
CA TYR A 370 74.74 -20.60 11.24
C TYR A 370 76.23 -20.51 10.89
N TYR A 371 77.06 -20.60 11.94
CA TYR A 371 78.53 -20.61 12.09
C TYR A 371 79.17 -19.26 12.55
N LEU A 372 79.24 -18.95 13.86
CA LEU A 372 80.15 -19.45 14.95
C LEU A 372 81.51 -18.69 15.02
N PRO A 373 82.32 -18.78 16.10
CA PRO A 373 82.11 -18.36 17.49
C PRO A 373 83.27 -17.49 18.06
N TRP A 374 83.07 -17.01 19.27
CA TRP A 374 83.98 -16.32 20.19
C TRP A 374 85.49 -16.72 20.20
N ARG A 375 86.36 -15.71 20.01
CA ARG A 375 87.64 -15.47 20.72
C ARG A 375 87.76 -13.94 20.85
N GLY A 376 87.72 -13.31 22.02
CA GLY A 376 88.69 -13.40 23.10
C GLY A 376 89.55 -12.12 23.09
N ALA A 377 89.20 -11.12 23.89
CA ALA A 377 90.11 -10.01 24.24
C ALA A 377 89.74 -9.41 25.60
N TRP A 378 90.55 -9.76 26.60
CA TRP A 378 90.66 -9.11 27.90
C TRP A 378 91.55 -7.86 27.80
N ARG A 379 91.34 -6.93 28.74
CA ARG A 379 92.28 -5.89 29.28
C ARG A 379 92.59 -4.70 28.37
N SER A 380 92.15 -3.48 28.69
CA SER A 380 92.52 -2.55 29.78
C SER A 380 93.67 -1.60 29.43
N ILE A 381 93.53 -0.34 29.86
CA ILE A 381 94.59 0.66 30.18
C ILE A 381 94.89 1.73 29.10
N SER A 382 94.25 2.88 29.32
CA SER A 382 94.77 4.26 29.42
C SER A 382 95.94 4.80 28.59
N GLN A 383 95.83 6.12 28.36
CA GLN A 383 96.83 7.17 28.13
C GLN A 383 97.21 7.50 26.68
N GLY A 384 97.17 8.81 26.39
CA GLY A 384 97.61 9.46 25.17
C GLY A 384 96.69 10.61 24.79
#